data_AF-A0A6I9WWF2-F1
#
_entry.id   AF-A0A6I9WWF2-F1
#
_cell.length_a   1.000
_cell.length_b   1.000
_cell.length_c   1.000
_cell.angle_alpha   90.00
_cell.angle_beta   90.00
_cell.angle_gamma   90.00
#
_symmetry.space_group_name_H-M   'P 1'
#
loop_
_entity.id
_entity.type
_entity.pdbx_description
1 polymer ?
#
loop_
_entity_poly.entity_id
_entity_poly.type
_entity_poly.pdbx_seq_one_letter_code
_entity_poly.pdbx_strand_id
1 'polypeptide(L)'
;MRCITSLDVASAKERIQKSEMRLLQSQMGGEITVEMDAAPGVDLTKVLAEMREQYEGLAEKNRRDAEQWFFSKTEELNREVAINTEQLQSDQSEVIELRRSLQGLEIDLQAQLSMKAALEGTLADIESRYSIQLAQIQGLIINVEEELATLRCDMERQNHEYKILLDVKTRLEQEIATYRRLLEGEETYISPQYSSAVEGKDLPEF
;
A
#
# COMPACT_ATOMS: atom_id res chain seq x y z
N MET A 1 -40.37 106.10 96.21
CA MET A 1 -40.90 105.17 97.23
C MET A 1 -42.04 104.40 96.57
N ARG A 2 -42.02 103.09 96.34
CA ARG A 2 -41.29 101.96 96.91
C ARG A 2 -41.02 100.94 95.80
N CYS A 3 -39.77 100.44 95.73
CA CYS A 3 -39.40 99.24 95.00
C CYS A 3 -39.69 98.02 95.88
N ILE A 4 -40.87 97.40 95.78
CA ILE A 4 -41.15 96.09 96.36
C ILE A 4 -42.28 95.48 95.53
N THR A 5 -42.03 94.39 94.78
CA THR A 5 -43.00 93.36 94.34
C THR A 5 -42.45 92.44 93.25
N SER A 6 -41.32 92.75 92.58
CA SER A 6 -40.73 91.84 91.58
C SER A 6 -39.77 90.80 92.17
N LEU A 7 -39.00 91.14 93.21
CA LEU A 7 -38.05 90.21 93.86
C LEU A 7 -38.74 89.12 94.69
N ASP A 8 -39.88 89.42 95.33
CA ASP A 8 -40.58 88.47 96.20
C ASP A 8 -41.26 87.34 95.41
N VAL A 9 -41.76 87.64 94.21
CA VAL A 9 -42.42 86.65 93.34
C VAL A 9 -41.42 85.64 92.78
N ALA A 10 -40.19 86.06 92.47
CA ALA A 10 -39.14 85.16 92.00
C ALA A 10 -38.64 84.22 93.11
N SER A 11 -38.45 84.72 94.33
CA SER A 11 -38.01 83.91 95.47
C SER A 11 -39.09 82.91 95.94
N ALA A 12 -40.37 83.27 95.82
CA ALA A 12 -41.48 82.36 96.10
C ALA A 12 -41.56 81.19 95.09
N LYS A 13 -41.33 81.45 93.80
CA LYS A 13 -41.35 80.40 92.76
C LYS A 13 -40.24 79.38 92.95
N GLU A 14 -39.04 79.82 93.33
CA GLU A 14 -37.91 78.92 93.57
C GLU A 14 -38.09 78.06 94.84
N ARG A 15 -38.77 78.59 95.86
CA ARG A 15 -39.14 77.83 97.08
C ARG A 15 -40.18 76.76 96.79
N ILE A 16 -41.19 77.07 95.96
CA ILE A 16 -42.23 76.10 95.56
C ILE A 16 -41.60 74.98 94.71
N GLN A 17 -40.75 75.32 93.75
CA GLN A 17 -40.10 74.33 92.89
C GLN A 17 -39.11 73.43 93.66
N LYS A 18 -38.41 73.96 94.67
CA LYS A 18 -37.58 73.17 95.58
C LYS A 18 -38.42 72.26 96.50
N SER A 19 -39.61 72.69 96.94
CA SER A 19 -40.51 71.83 97.72
C SER A 19 -41.12 70.72 96.89
N GLU A 20 -41.49 70.97 95.63
CA GLU A 20 -42.03 69.94 94.74
C GLU A 20 -40.98 68.91 94.32
N MET A 21 -39.72 69.34 94.07
CA MET A 21 -38.61 68.42 93.85
C MET A 21 -38.34 67.51 95.05
N ARG A 22 -38.47 68.03 96.28
CA ARG A 22 -38.31 67.22 97.51
C ARG A 22 -39.47 66.24 97.73
N LEU A 23 -40.70 66.63 97.39
CA LEU A 23 -41.88 65.77 97.47
C LEU A 23 -41.83 64.63 96.43
N LEU A 24 -41.38 64.93 95.20
CA LEU A 24 -41.16 63.90 94.17
C LEU A 24 -40.00 62.97 94.53
N GLN A 25 -38.93 63.51 95.14
CA GLN A 25 -37.79 62.71 95.58
C GLN A 25 -38.14 61.83 96.79
N SER A 26 -39.04 62.26 97.69
CA SER A 26 -39.53 61.40 98.78
C SER A 26 -40.57 60.36 98.33
N GLN A 27 -41.23 60.58 97.18
CA GLN A 27 -42.21 59.63 96.63
C GLN A 27 -41.54 58.50 95.82
N MET A 28 -40.25 58.63 95.47
CA MET A 28 -39.46 57.58 94.80
C MET A 28 -38.40 56.92 95.69
N GLY A 29 -38.39 57.21 97.00
CA GLY A 29 -37.47 56.60 97.98
C GLY A 29 -37.89 55.20 98.41
N GLY A 30 -38.10 54.29 97.47
CA GLY A 30 -38.22 52.86 97.72
C GLY A 30 -36.94 52.18 97.29
N GLU A 31 -36.03 51.92 98.23
CA GLU A 31 -34.83 51.11 98.01
C GLU A 31 -35.26 49.65 97.81
N ILE A 32 -35.42 49.26 96.55
CA ILE A 32 -35.64 47.88 96.13
C ILE A 32 -34.31 47.37 95.59
N THR A 33 -33.52 46.75 96.46
CA THR A 33 -32.41 45.90 96.06
C THR A 33 -33.00 44.63 95.44
N VAL A 34 -33.02 44.59 94.11
CA VAL A 34 -33.29 43.38 93.32
C VAL A 34 -31.94 42.72 93.03
N GLU A 35 -31.59 41.69 93.81
CA GLU A 35 -30.59 40.72 93.40
C GLU A 35 -31.17 39.91 92.24
N MET A 36 -30.80 40.29 91.01
CA MET A 36 -31.04 39.50 89.82
C MET A 36 -29.72 38.83 89.44
N ASP A 37 -29.60 37.55 89.78
CA ASP A 37 -28.52 36.66 89.35
C ASP A 37 -28.54 36.56 87.82
N ALA A 38 -27.70 37.36 87.16
CA ALA A 38 -27.47 37.29 85.73
C ALA A 38 -26.46 36.17 85.48
N ALA A 39 -26.93 35.05 84.91
CA ALA A 39 -26.05 34.02 84.36
C ALA A 39 -24.97 34.69 83.47
N PRO A 40 -23.71 34.18 83.47
CA PRO A 40 -22.59 34.86 82.82
C PRO A 40 -22.94 35.19 81.37
N GLY A 41 -22.91 36.48 81.02
CA GLY A 41 -23.19 36.93 79.66
C GLY A 41 -22.24 36.24 78.68
N VAL A 42 -22.79 35.59 77.65
CA VAL A 42 -22.00 35.01 76.56
C VAL A 42 -21.14 36.14 75.96
N ASP A 43 -19.82 35.99 76.03
CA ASP A 43 -18.88 36.95 75.48
C ASP A 43 -18.93 36.92 73.94
N LEU A 44 -19.76 37.80 73.38
CA LEU A 44 -19.99 37.94 71.95
C LEU A 44 -18.69 38.21 71.17
N THR A 45 -17.72 38.87 71.81
CA THR A 45 -16.39 39.15 71.24
C THR A 45 -15.63 37.86 70.97
N LYS A 46 -15.73 36.90 71.89
CA LYS A 46 -15.10 35.58 71.78
C LYS A 46 -15.75 34.74 70.67
N VAL A 47 -17.07 34.76 70.58
CA VAL A 47 -17.84 34.05 69.53
C VAL A 47 -17.54 34.62 68.13
N LEU A 48 -17.43 35.95 68.01
CA LEU A 48 -17.06 36.61 66.74
C LEU A 48 -15.61 36.31 66.34
N ALA A 49 -14.68 36.25 67.30
CA ALA A 49 -13.29 35.86 67.05
C ALA A 49 -13.18 34.40 66.59
N GLU A 50 -13.93 33.49 67.24
CA GLU A 50 -13.96 32.07 66.89
C GLU A 50 -14.61 31.83 65.50
N MET A 51 -15.70 32.54 65.18
CA MET A 51 -16.27 32.57 63.83
C MET A 51 -15.28 33.05 62.77
N ARG A 52 -14.51 34.10 63.09
CA ARG A 52 -13.48 34.63 62.20
C ARG A 52 -12.37 33.63 61.97
N GLU A 53 -11.87 32.98 63.02
CA GLU A 53 -10.85 31.94 62.94
C GLU A 53 -11.32 30.74 62.12
N GLN A 54 -12.59 30.31 62.27
CA GLN A 54 -13.18 29.28 61.43
C GLN A 54 -13.29 29.69 59.96
N TYR A 55 -13.68 30.94 59.68
CA TYR A 55 -13.75 31.45 58.31
C TYR A 55 -12.38 31.58 57.66
N GLU A 56 -11.40 32.11 58.39
CA GLU A 56 -10.01 32.22 57.92
C GLU A 56 -9.43 30.82 57.67
N GLY A 57 -9.69 29.85 58.56
CA GLY A 57 -9.30 28.45 58.36
C GLY A 57 -9.99 27.80 57.14
N LEU A 58 -11.28 28.07 56.92
CA LEU A 58 -12.02 27.56 55.77
C LEU A 58 -11.56 28.19 54.46
N ALA A 59 -11.31 29.50 54.44
CA ALA A 59 -10.78 30.22 53.29
C ALA A 59 -9.37 29.74 52.92
N GLU A 60 -8.52 29.56 53.92
CA GLU A 60 -7.15 29.05 53.73
C GLU A 60 -7.14 27.59 53.25
N LYS A 61 -8.04 26.76 53.79
CA LYS A 61 -8.24 25.39 53.30
C LYS A 61 -8.73 25.37 51.85
N ASN A 62 -9.74 26.17 51.52
CA ASN A 62 -10.27 26.28 50.16
C ASN A 62 -9.19 26.74 49.17
N ARG A 63 -8.37 27.73 49.56
CA ARG A 63 -7.24 28.20 48.77
C ARG A 63 -6.23 27.08 48.49
N ARG A 64 -5.84 26.32 49.52
CA ARG A 64 -4.94 25.15 49.35
C ARG A 64 -5.55 24.07 48.47
N ASP A 65 -6.80 23.73 48.69
CA ASP A 65 -7.51 22.69 47.92
C ASP A 65 -7.59 23.10 46.43
N ALA A 66 -7.87 24.38 46.16
CA ALA A 66 -7.87 24.94 44.80
C ALA A 66 -6.47 24.89 44.16
N GLU A 67 -5.43 25.36 44.87
CA GLU A 67 -4.04 25.30 44.38
C GLU A 67 -3.60 23.87 44.07
N GLN A 68 -3.93 22.92 44.95
CA GLN A 68 -3.57 21.52 44.78
C GLN A 68 -4.35 20.88 43.62
N TRP A 69 -5.62 21.23 43.45
CA TRP A 69 -6.42 20.81 42.30
C TRP A 69 -5.88 21.37 40.98
N PHE A 70 -5.53 22.65 40.93
CA PHE A 70 -4.91 23.28 39.76
C PHE A 70 -3.57 22.65 39.42
N PHE A 71 -2.72 22.40 40.43
CA PHE A 71 -1.44 21.73 40.23
C PHE A 71 -1.62 20.33 39.65
N SER A 72 -2.50 19.52 40.26
CA SER A 72 -2.80 18.16 39.78
C SER A 72 -3.33 18.16 38.35
N LYS A 73 -4.24 19.07 37.99
CA LYS A 73 -4.76 19.18 36.62
C LYS A 73 -3.70 19.64 35.61
N THR A 74 -2.82 20.55 36.02
CA THR A 74 -1.72 21.02 35.17
C THR A 74 -0.70 19.90 34.94
N GLU A 75 -0.41 19.11 35.96
CA GLU A 75 0.48 17.94 35.86
C GLU A 75 -0.11 16.86 34.94
N GLU A 76 -1.40 16.54 35.09
CA GLU A 76 -2.12 15.59 34.23
C GLU A 76 -2.10 16.03 32.77
N LEU A 77 -2.41 17.32 32.50
CA LEU A 77 -2.40 17.87 31.15
C LEU A 77 -0.99 17.84 30.53
N ASN A 78 0.05 18.22 31.29
CA ASN A 78 1.43 18.15 30.80
C ASN A 78 1.86 16.72 30.48
N ARG A 79 1.44 15.75 31.30
CA ARG A 79 1.69 14.32 31.04
C ARG A 79 1.01 13.87 29.76
N GLU A 80 -0.25 14.24 29.56
CA GLU A 80 -1.01 13.88 28.35
C GLU A 80 -0.40 14.52 27.10
N VAL A 81 0.00 15.79 27.17
CA VAL A 81 0.70 16.48 26.07
C VAL A 81 2.02 15.79 25.74
N ALA A 82 2.80 15.38 26.75
CA ALA A 82 4.05 14.66 26.53
C ALA A 82 3.82 13.32 25.80
N ILE A 83 2.85 12.52 26.27
CA ILE A 83 2.50 11.22 25.65
C ILE A 83 2.01 11.42 24.21
N ASN A 84 1.12 12.39 23.99
CA ASN A 84 0.59 12.67 22.65
C ASN A 84 1.69 13.15 21.70
N THR A 85 2.63 13.97 22.19
CA THR A 85 3.78 14.42 21.40
C THR A 85 4.69 13.25 21.02
N GLU A 86 4.97 12.32 21.95
CA GLU A 86 5.76 11.12 21.68
C GLU A 86 5.06 10.21 20.66
N GLN A 87 3.75 9.98 20.83
CA GLN A 87 2.96 9.19 19.88
C GLN A 87 2.98 9.83 18.49
N LEU A 88 2.79 11.15 18.40
CA LEU A 88 2.83 11.88 17.13
C LEU A 88 4.20 11.75 16.44
N GLN A 89 5.30 11.78 17.20
CA GLN A 89 6.66 11.58 16.66
C GLN A 89 6.88 10.14 16.17
N SER A 90 6.34 9.16 16.90
CA SER A 90 6.34 7.75 16.49
C SER A 90 5.57 7.55 15.19
N ASP A 91 4.33 8.04 15.11
CA ASP A 91 3.48 7.93 13.92
C ASP A 91 4.11 8.65 12.72
N GLN A 92 4.74 9.82 12.92
CA GLN A 92 5.48 10.51 11.85
C GLN A 92 6.64 9.68 11.33
N SER A 93 7.37 9.00 12.22
CA SER A 93 8.49 8.13 11.83
C SER A 93 7.99 6.91 11.04
N GLU A 94 6.92 6.28 11.49
CA GLU A 94 6.29 5.15 10.80
C GLU A 94 5.79 5.55 9.39
N VAL A 95 5.17 6.71 9.25
CA VAL A 95 4.75 7.24 7.94
C VAL A 95 5.95 7.45 7.01
N ILE A 96 7.07 7.94 7.52
CA ILE A 96 8.30 8.12 6.71
C ILE A 96 8.87 6.77 6.28
N GLU A 97 8.89 5.78 7.17
CA GLU A 97 9.36 4.43 6.86
C GLU A 97 8.47 3.76 5.81
N LEU A 98 7.14 3.79 5.99
CA LEU A 98 6.19 3.25 5.02
C LEU A 98 6.35 3.92 3.64
N ARG A 99 6.57 5.24 3.60
CA ARG A 99 6.84 5.95 2.34
C ARG A 99 8.13 5.49 1.68
N ARG A 100 9.21 5.27 2.44
CA ARG A 100 10.46 4.71 1.89
C ARG A 100 10.25 3.29 1.36
N SER A 101 9.56 2.44 2.11
CA SER A 101 9.27 1.07 1.70
C SER A 101 8.43 1.05 0.42
N LEU A 102 7.42 1.92 0.31
CA LEU A 102 6.62 2.07 -0.90
C LEU A 102 7.47 2.51 -2.10
N GLN A 103 8.33 3.52 -1.94
CA GLN A 103 9.25 3.93 -3.00
C GLN A 103 10.22 2.81 -3.42
N GLY A 104 10.72 2.03 -2.46
CA GLY A 104 11.54 0.85 -2.75
C GLY A 104 10.80 -0.18 -3.59
N LEU A 105 9.56 -0.51 -3.20
CA LEU A 105 8.70 -1.44 -3.95
C LEU A 105 8.34 -0.93 -5.34
N GLU A 106 8.13 0.38 -5.51
CA GLU A 106 7.88 0.99 -6.83
C GLU A 106 9.11 0.88 -7.75
N ILE A 107 10.32 1.09 -7.21
CA ILE A 107 11.56 0.91 -7.96
C ILE A 107 11.75 -0.56 -8.36
N ASP A 108 11.51 -1.48 -7.42
CA ASP A 108 11.61 -2.93 -7.69
C ASP A 108 10.61 -3.35 -8.77
N LEU A 109 9.36 -2.87 -8.68
CA LEU A 109 8.34 -3.12 -9.70
C LEU A 109 8.80 -2.62 -11.08
N GLN A 110 9.32 -1.40 -11.15
CA GLN A 110 9.80 -0.82 -12.39
C GLN A 110 11.00 -1.58 -12.97
N ALA A 111 11.92 -2.03 -12.12
CA ALA A 111 13.04 -2.87 -12.52
C ALA A 111 12.57 -4.21 -13.08
N GLN A 112 11.59 -4.86 -12.44
CA GLN A 112 11.00 -6.12 -12.92
C GLN A 112 10.26 -5.94 -14.25
N LEU A 113 9.51 -4.84 -14.42
CA LEU A 113 8.85 -4.53 -15.69
C LEU A 113 9.88 -4.30 -16.81
N SER A 114 10.97 -3.59 -16.53
CA SER A 114 12.06 -3.40 -17.50
C SER A 114 12.73 -4.72 -17.87
N MET A 115 12.98 -5.59 -16.88
CA MET A 115 13.58 -6.91 -17.12
C MET A 115 12.65 -7.79 -17.94
N LYS A 116 11.36 -7.81 -17.61
CA LYS A 116 10.33 -8.52 -18.38
C LYS A 116 10.32 -8.07 -19.84
N ALA A 117 10.26 -6.75 -20.10
CA ALA A 117 10.24 -6.21 -21.46
C ALA A 117 11.51 -6.58 -22.24
N ALA A 118 12.68 -6.56 -21.59
CA ALA A 118 13.93 -6.99 -22.21
C ALA A 118 13.90 -8.47 -22.59
N LEU A 119 13.41 -9.34 -21.69
CA LEU A 119 13.28 -10.77 -21.95
C LEU A 119 12.29 -11.08 -23.09
N GLU A 120 11.12 -10.43 -23.08
CA GLU A 120 10.14 -10.56 -24.16
C GLU A 120 10.72 -10.10 -25.51
N GLY A 121 11.51 -9.02 -25.52
CA GLY A 121 12.23 -8.58 -26.71
C GLY A 121 13.24 -9.61 -27.21
N THR A 122 14.08 -10.17 -26.32
CA THR A 122 15.04 -11.21 -26.71
C THR A 122 14.36 -12.48 -27.20
N LEU A 123 13.21 -12.84 -26.62
CA LEU A 123 12.42 -13.99 -27.08
C LEU A 123 11.90 -13.76 -28.49
N ALA A 124 11.29 -12.61 -28.76
CA ALA A 124 10.77 -12.27 -30.08
C ALA A 124 11.89 -12.23 -31.15
N ASP A 125 13.07 -11.69 -30.81
CA ASP A 125 14.23 -11.68 -31.69
C ASP A 125 14.70 -13.10 -32.02
N ILE A 126 14.76 -13.98 -31.01
CA ILE A 126 15.14 -15.39 -31.19
C ILE A 126 14.13 -16.11 -32.07
N GLU A 127 12.83 -16.00 -31.78
CA GLU A 127 11.75 -16.61 -32.56
C GLU A 127 11.79 -16.17 -34.03
N SER A 128 11.92 -14.86 -34.27
CA SER A 128 12.08 -14.30 -35.62
C SER A 128 13.29 -14.88 -36.34
N ARG A 129 14.44 -14.94 -35.65
CA ARG A 129 15.69 -15.46 -36.23
C ARG A 129 15.57 -16.95 -36.58
N TYR A 130 14.96 -17.75 -35.73
CA TYR A 130 14.70 -19.17 -36.01
C TYR A 130 13.68 -19.37 -37.13
N SER A 131 12.62 -18.55 -37.17
CA SER A 131 11.65 -18.58 -38.27
C SER A 131 12.32 -18.31 -39.62
N ILE A 132 13.24 -17.34 -39.69
CA ILE A 132 14.00 -17.04 -40.91
C ILE A 132 14.91 -18.21 -41.28
N GLN A 133 15.65 -18.78 -40.33
CA GLN A 133 16.53 -19.93 -40.60
C GLN A 133 15.74 -21.14 -41.10
N LEU A 134 14.58 -21.41 -40.50
CA LEU A 134 13.71 -22.50 -40.93
C LEU A 134 13.21 -22.27 -42.36
N ALA A 135 12.76 -21.06 -42.69
CA ALA A 135 12.34 -20.72 -44.04
C ALA A 135 13.47 -20.86 -45.07
N GLN A 136 14.70 -20.49 -44.70
CA GLN A 136 15.88 -20.68 -45.55
C GLN A 136 16.17 -22.16 -45.81
N ILE A 137 16.18 -22.98 -44.76
CA ILE A 137 16.39 -24.43 -44.89
C ILE A 137 15.28 -25.06 -45.73
N GLN A 138 14.03 -24.68 -45.49
CA GLN A 138 12.89 -25.16 -46.28
C GLN A 138 13.04 -24.80 -47.77
N GLY A 139 13.52 -23.58 -48.07
CA GLY A 139 13.80 -23.17 -49.45
C GLY A 139 14.90 -24.02 -50.10
N LEU A 140 15.96 -24.36 -49.36
CA LEU A 140 17.01 -25.26 -49.85
C LEU A 140 16.48 -26.66 -50.13
N ILE A 141 15.64 -27.20 -49.24
CA ILE A 141 15.01 -28.51 -49.41
C ILE A 141 14.17 -28.50 -50.70
N ILE A 142 13.32 -27.50 -50.89
CA ILE A 142 12.46 -27.38 -52.08
C ILE A 142 13.31 -27.34 -53.36
N ASN A 143 14.37 -26.53 -53.39
CA ASN A 143 15.25 -26.45 -54.57
C ASN A 143 15.88 -27.82 -54.90
N VAL A 144 16.38 -28.55 -53.89
CA VAL A 144 16.98 -29.87 -54.09
C VAL A 144 15.94 -30.90 -54.52
N GLU A 145 14.73 -30.85 -53.96
CA GLU A 145 13.62 -31.71 -54.38
C GLU A 145 13.21 -31.47 -55.84
N GLU A 146 13.19 -30.20 -56.28
CA GLU A 146 12.94 -29.82 -57.67
C GLU A 146 14.05 -30.28 -58.62
N GLU A 147 15.33 -30.08 -58.25
CA GLU A 147 16.48 -30.59 -59.02
C GLU A 147 16.43 -32.12 -59.15
N LEU A 148 16.07 -32.83 -58.07
CA LEU A 148 15.94 -34.28 -58.08
C LEU A 148 14.78 -34.74 -58.97
N ALA A 149 13.64 -34.04 -58.94
CA ALA A 149 12.49 -34.34 -59.79
C ALA A 149 12.81 -34.13 -61.28
N THR A 150 13.51 -33.05 -61.62
CA THR A 150 13.94 -32.78 -63.00
C THR A 150 14.93 -33.84 -63.49
N LEU A 151 15.93 -34.19 -62.69
CA LEU A 151 16.89 -35.24 -63.04
C LEU A 151 16.22 -36.60 -63.27
N ARG A 152 15.23 -36.97 -62.44
CA ARG A 152 14.45 -38.20 -62.64
C ARG A 152 13.72 -38.21 -63.98
N CYS A 153 13.05 -37.11 -64.33
CA CYS A 153 12.38 -36.96 -65.61
C CYS A 153 13.35 -37.09 -66.79
N ASP A 154 14.53 -36.46 -66.69
CA ASP A 154 15.57 -36.57 -67.72
C ASP A 154 16.13 -38.00 -67.83
N MET A 155 16.32 -38.70 -66.72
CA MET A 155 16.75 -40.11 -66.73
C MET A 155 15.72 -41.01 -67.40
N GLU A 156 14.43 -40.84 -67.10
CA GLU A 156 13.34 -41.60 -67.73
C GLU A 156 13.31 -41.35 -69.24
N ARG A 157 13.46 -40.08 -69.66
CA ARG A 157 13.55 -39.70 -71.08
C ARG A 157 14.76 -40.34 -71.76
N GLN A 158 15.95 -40.25 -71.16
CA GLN A 158 17.16 -40.87 -71.70
C GLN A 158 17.05 -42.39 -71.80
N ASN A 159 16.43 -43.05 -70.81
CA ASN A 159 16.18 -44.49 -70.85
C ASN A 159 15.29 -44.88 -72.03
N HIS A 160 14.26 -44.07 -72.31
CA HIS A 160 13.38 -44.27 -73.46
C HIS A 160 14.12 -44.09 -74.79
N GLU A 161 14.90 -43.01 -74.93
CA GLU A 161 15.73 -42.76 -76.13
C GLU A 161 16.75 -43.90 -76.34
N TYR A 162 17.36 -44.40 -75.26
CA TYR A 162 18.29 -45.53 -75.31
C TYR A 162 17.62 -46.82 -75.80
N LYS A 163 16.41 -47.14 -75.32
CA LYS A 163 15.64 -48.30 -75.79
C LYS A 163 15.34 -48.24 -77.28
N ILE A 164 14.94 -47.06 -77.78
CA ILE A 164 14.70 -46.86 -79.22
C ILE A 164 16.00 -47.10 -80.02
N LEU A 165 17.12 -46.55 -79.55
CA LEU A 165 18.41 -46.71 -80.23
C LEU A 165 18.86 -48.18 -80.23
N LEU A 166 18.63 -48.90 -79.13
CA LEU A 166 18.92 -50.33 -79.02
C LEU A 166 18.08 -51.15 -80.03
N ASP A 167 16.80 -50.86 -80.17
CA ASP A 167 15.92 -51.49 -81.17
C ASP A 167 16.42 -51.25 -82.60
N VAL A 168 16.83 -50.02 -82.93
CA VAL A 168 17.40 -49.71 -84.25
C VAL A 168 18.71 -50.47 -84.46
N LYS A 169 19.60 -50.49 -83.46
CA LYS A 169 20.88 -51.21 -83.51
C LYS A 169 20.67 -52.70 -83.74
N THR A 170 19.76 -53.33 -83.00
CA THR A 170 19.48 -54.77 -83.16
C THR A 170 18.89 -55.09 -84.54
N ARG A 171 18.02 -54.23 -85.09
CA ARG A 171 17.53 -54.37 -86.48
C ARG A 171 18.66 -54.27 -87.50
N LEU A 172 19.54 -53.27 -87.37
CA LEU A 172 20.68 -53.11 -88.28
C LEU A 172 21.65 -54.30 -88.20
N GLU A 173 21.88 -54.86 -87.02
CA GLU A 173 22.68 -56.08 -86.87
C GLU A 173 22.07 -57.29 -87.59
N GLN A 174 20.74 -57.43 -87.54
CA GLN A 174 20.03 -58.46 -88.31
C GLN A 174 20.18 -58.24 -89.81
N GLU A 175 20.00 -57.01 -90.30
CA GLU A 175 20.21 -56.66 -91.70
C GLU A 175 21.63 -57.00 -92.15
N ILE A 176 22.66 -56.59 -91.40
CA ILE A 176 24.07 -56.92 -91.70
C ILE A 176 24.29 -58.43 -91.74
N ALA A 177 23.72 -59.20 -90.80
CA ALA A 177 23.84 -60.65 -90.80
C ALA A 177 23.20 -61.28 -92.04
N THR A 178 22.05 -60.76 -92.49
CA THR A 178 21.43 -61.22 -93.74
C THR A 178 22.25 -60.83 -94.97
N TYR A 179 22.80 -59.61 -95.02
CA TYR A 179 23.67 -59.19 -96.12
C TYR A 179 24.93 -60.04 -96.21
N ARG A 180 25.57 -60.35 -95.07
CA ARG A 180 26.72 -61.28 -95.02
C ARG A 180 26.36 -62.65 -95.59
N ARG A 181 25.22 -63.22 -95.19
CA ARG A 181 24.74 -64.51 -95.72
C ARG A 181 24.52 -64.48 -97.24
N LEU A 182 23.96 -63.40 -97.77
CA LEU A 182 23.74 -63.26 -99.22
C LEU A 182 25.06 -63.07 -99.99
N LEU A 183 26.01 -62.32 -99.43
CA LEU A 183 27.35 -62.07 -100.02
C LEU A 183 28.27 -63.28 -99.94
N GLU A 184 28.18 -64.08 -98.88
CA GLU A 184 28.85 -65.38 -98.73
C GLU A 184 28.27 -66.45 -99.69
N GLY A 185 27.19 -66.11 -100.39
CA GLY A 185 26.66 -66.90 -101.48
C GLY A 185 25.57 -67.88 -101.04
N GLU A 186 24.60 -68.02 -101.93
CA GLU A 186 23.72 -69.18 -102.10
C GLU A 186 24.55 -70.46 -102.45
N GLU A 187 25.69 -70.69 -101.78
CA GLU A 187 26.43 -71.96 -101.82
C GLU A 187 25.85 -72.91 -100.78
N THR A 188 24.58 -73.32 -100.93
CA THR A 188 24.08 -74.63 -100.44
C THR A 188 22.64 -74.89 -100.88
N TYR A 189 22.43 -75.06 -102.18
CA TYR A 189 21.56 -76.17 -102.60
C TYR A 189 22.41 -77.44 -102.54
N ILE A 190 22.50 -78.05 -101.35
CA ILE A 190 22.60 -79.50 -101.04
C ILE A 190 22.62 -79.58 -99.50
N SER A 191 21.51 -80.06 -98.95
CA SER A 191 21.24 -80.37 -97.52
C SER A 191 22.12 -81.53 -96.98
N PRO A 192 22.01 -82.01 -95.70
CA PRO A 192 21.25 -81.52 -94.53
C PRO A 192 21.98 -81.63 -93.15
N GLN A 193 21.34 -81.05 -92.11
CA GLN A 193 21.16 -81.62 -90.74
C GLN A 193 22.31 -81.68 -89.69
N TYR A 194 22.12 -80.96 -88.58
CA TYR A 194 22.08 -81.40 -87.16
C TYR A 194 22.79 -80.46 -86.14
N SER A 195 21.99 -80.04 -85.13
CA SER A 195 22.36 -79.72 -83.72
C SER A 195 23.32 -78.55 -83.45
N SER A 196 23.17 -77.73 -82.41
CA SER A 196 22.46 -77.88 -81.13
C SER A 196 22.21 -76.50 -80.49
N ALA A 197 21.17 -76.46 -79.66
CA ALA A 197 20.90 -75.43 -78.67
C ALA A 197 22.10 -75.11 -77.77
N VAL A 198 22.27 -73.83 -77.41
CA VAL A 198 22.70 -73.31 -76.09
C VAL A 198 22.18 -71.86 -76.02
N GLU A 199 21.02 -71.62 -75.42
CA GLU A 199 20.80 -71.32 -73.98
C GLU A 199 21.04 -69.83 -73.67
N GLY A 200 19.92 -69.17 -73.34
CA GLY A 200 19.89 -67.77 -72.93
C GLY A 200 20.59 -67.54 -71.61
N LYS A 201 21.18 -66.37 -71.48
CA LYS A 201 21.48 -65.77 -70.19
C LYS A 201 21.00 -64.34 -70.21
N ASP A 202 19.84 -64.16 -69.58
CA ASP A 202 19.47 -62.91 -68.93
C ASP A 202 20.64 -62.48 -68.02
N LEU A 203 21.11 -61.25 -68.19
CA LEU A 203 21.97 -60.59 -67.21
C LEU A 203 21.16 -59.47 -66.54
N PRO A 204 21.26 -59.32 -65.21
CA PRO A 204 20.45 -58.39 -64.45
C PRO A 204 20.93 -56.95 -64.62
N GLU A 205 19.96 -56.04 -64.77
CA GLU A 205 20.12 -54.60 -64.58
C GLU A 205 20.67 -54.31 -63.17
N PHE A 206 21.72 -53.50 -63.12
CA PHE A 206 22.05 -52.61 -62.00
C PHE A 206 21.88 -51.18 -62.49
#